data_AF-A0AAV3YEU8-F1
#
_entry.id   AF-A0AAV3YEU8-F1
#
_cell.length_a   1.000
_cell.length_b   1.000
_cell.length_c   1.000
_cell.angle_alpha   90.00
_cell.angle_beta   90.00
_cell.angle_gamma   90.00
#
_symmetry.space_group_name_H-M   'P 1'
#
loop_
_entity.id
_entity.type
_entity.pdbx_description
1 polymer ?
#
loop_
_entity_poly.entity_id
_entity_poly.type
_entity_poly.pdbx_seq_one_letter_code
_entity_poly.pdbx_strand_id
1 'polypeptide(L)'
;MVLSVAGRVGLGLSLDRSIRCGPCGAEGLNHDGDNSVCLSMAMKCNSDPVVCKFLADAGVGFDCASKVEMQQILQLGVHPSRIVYANPCKASTHLQFALNNTVDLMTFDDLYELVKIQNHYPNARLLLRIQSSKEHKAKHDFNKKFGCDPDDAPGLLRTAMEMSLDVVGISFHVGSLPEEVSSFASTIKEANDVFTYGEMLGFDMQILDIGGGFPGIDSENMTFEMVAETVNEALERHFPVARGTEIIAEPGRYLVTSAFTLAVNVIAKRVQHVTTKCSGYTLAPSSLTLLVSRDKDYSEGDSDEGTDLDDSIDEEGDIDKGQRKIYMYYVNDGIYGAFNNVFTDHAIVFPELVSKLPCKPKTFPSMIWGPTCDGLDCVIHECQLPELDVGQWLYFHNMGAYTVSLSCGFNGIERPRLFYVCSDTCWNHVHAAPNQSACSSSSSTDDWEVCTHKNAPKQVTLKNKGKSLTTQIQHFSSAQSFVKG
;
A
#
# COMPACT_ATOMS: atom_id res chain seq x y z
N MET A 1 6.17 6.04 -15.65
CA MET A 1 5.79 6.15 -14.24
C MET A 1 7.06 6.06 -13.40
N VAL A 2 7.26 6.99 -12.49
CA VAL A 2 8.44 7.04 -11.61
C VAL A 2 8.05 6.48 -10.26
N LEU A 3 8.77 5.46 -9.78
CA LEU A 3 8.68 4.95 -8.42
C LEU A 3 9.74 5.64 -7.57
N SER A 4 9.33 6.48 -6.63
CA SER A 4 10.16 6.91 -5.51
C SER A 4 10.04 5.89 -4.39
N VAL A 5 11.08 5.09 -4.20
CA VAL A 5 11.19 4.07 -3.15
C VAL A 5 11.34 4.72 -1.76
N ALA A 6 11.38 6.05 -1.65
CA ALA A 6 11.28 6.79 -0.40
C ALA A 6 9.87 6.72 0.28
N GLY A 7 9.04 5.75 -0.12
CA GLY A 7 7.75 5.48 0.49
C GLY A 7 7.88 5.04 1.94
N ARG A 8 6.73 4.91 2.62
CA ARG A 8 6.56 4.61 4.05
C ARG A 8 7.23 3.30 4.55
N VAL A 9 8.13 2.68 3.80
CA VAL A 9 8.90 1.49 4.24
C VAL A 9 9.80 1.82 5.45
N GLY A 10 10.22 3.09 5.61
CA GLY A 10 10.90 3.56 6.83
C GLY A 10 9.99 4.21 7.89
N LEU A 11 8.71 4.43 7.54
CA LEU A 11 7.66 4.87 8.46
C LEU A 11 6.87 3.62 8.76
N GLY A 12 7.33 2.83 9.75
CA GLY A 12 6.56 1.69 10.19
C GLY A 12 5.12 2.08 10.47
N LEU A 13 4.22 1.10 10.56
CA LEU A 13 2.96 1.38 11.24
C LEU A 13 3.38 1.95 12.61
N SER A 14 3.23 3.26 12.82
CA SER A 14 3.50 3.95 14.09
C SER A 14 2.39 3.56 15.07
N LEU A 15 2.18 2.27 15.18
CA LEU A 15 1.59 1.66 16.32
C LEU A 15 2.64 1.82 17.43
N ASP A 16 2.26 1.88 18.70
CA ASP A 16 3.20 1.88 19.84
C ASP A 16 3.85 0.47 20.01
N ARG A 17 4.16 -0.14 18.87
CA ARG A 17 4.42 -1.52 18.58
C ARG A 17 5.48 -1.58 17.46
N SER A 18 6.63 -2.22 17.69
CA SER A 18 7.70 -2.36 16.69
C SER A 18 7.27 -3.25 15.51
N ILE A 19 7.98 -3.21 14.36
CA ILE A 19 7.70 -4.11 13.23
C ILE A 19 8.47 -5.41 13.42
N ARG A 20 7.79 -6.55 13.24
CA ARG A 20 8.42 -7.86 13.01
C ARG A 20 8.46 -8.23 11.53
N CYS A 21 9.57 -8.84 11.13
CA CYS A 21 9.78 -9.35 9.78
C CYS A 21 8.95 -10.63 9.51
N GLY A 22 7.64 -10.49 9.31
CA GLY A 22 6.70 -11.55 8.93
C GLY A 22 6.53 -12.68 9.97
N PRO A 23 5.63 -13.66 9.72
CA PRO A 23 5.41 -14.78 10.61
C PRO A 23 6.67 -15.65 10.76
N CYS A 24 7.30 -15.56 11.92
CA CYS A 24 8.52 -16.30 12.23
C CYS A 24 8.17 -17.61 12.93
N GLY A 25 8.10 -18.69 12.15
CA GLY A 25 8.11 -20.08 12.65
C GLY A 25 9.52 -20.69 12.74
N ALA A 26 10.59 -19.88 12.71
CA ALA A 26 11.97 -20.37 12.74
C ALA A 26 12.55 -20.26 14.17
N GLU A 27 12.85 -21.42 14.76
CA GLU A 27 13.59 -21.57 16.01
C GLU A 27 14.82 -20.65 16.04
N GLY A 28 14.93 -19.77 17.04
CA GLY A 28 16.21 -19.13 17.39
C GLY A 28 16.25 -17.63 17.67
N LEU A 29 15.13 -16.90 17.63
CA LEU A 29 15.08 -15.52 18.14
C LEU A 29 14.04 -15.41 19.26
N ASN A 30 14.41 -15.91 20.44
CA ASN A 30 13.80 -15.43 21.67
C ASN A 30 14.12 -13.93 21.79
N HIS A 31 13.16 -13.09 21.43
CA HIS A 31 13.21 -11.67 21.73
C HIS A 31 12.05 -11.33 22.65
N ASP A 32 12.43 -10.85 23.83
CA ASP A 32 11.56 -10.52 24.95
C ASP A 32 10.40 -9.61 24.54
N GLY A 33 9.16 -10.08 24.72
CA GLY A 33 8.00 -9.25 25.04
C GLY A 33 7.62 -8.09 24.11
N ASP A 34 8.04 -8.07 22.83
CA ASP A 34 7.86 -6.88 22.00
C ASP A 34 6.49 -6.82 21.29
N ASN A 35 5.77 -5.73 21.59
CA ASN A 35 4.45 -5.37 21.10
C ASN A 35 4.59 -5.13 19.58
N SER A 36 4.20 -6.02 18.67
CA SER A 36 4.55 -5.84 17.25
C SER A 36 3.55 -6.44 16.27
N VAL A 37 3.25 -5.69 15.19
CA VAL A 37 2.40 -6.15 14.08
C VAL A 37 3.28 -6.56 12.90
N CYS A 38 3.13 -7.81 12.46
CA CYS A 38 3.79 -8.36 11.29
C CYS A 38 3.09 -7.85 10.01
N LEU A 39 3.82 -7.19 9.12
CA LEU A 39 3.26 -6.71 7.86
C LEU A 39 3.36 -7.76 6.76
N SER A 40 2.27 -8.00 6.07
CA SER A 40 2.19 -8.83 4.86
C SER A 40 1.68 -7.99 3.69
N MET A 41 2.54 -7.63 2.74
CA MET A 41 2.13 -6.81 1.59
C MET A 41 1.09 -7.57 0.74
N ALA A 42 -0.07 -6.95 0.51
CA ALA A 42 -1.09 -7.50 -0.36
C ALA A 42 -0.67 -7.41 -1.84
N MET A 43 -0.18 -8.53 -2.40
CA MET A 43 0.40 -8.61 -3.75
C MET A 43 -0.51 -8.07 -4.86
N LYS A 44 -1.82 -8.33 -4.73
CA LYS A 44 -2.88 -7.84 -5.61
C LYS A 44 -2.89 -6.32 -5.80
N CYS A 45 -2.39 -5.55 -4.82
CA CYS A 45 -2.37 -4.10 -4.89
C CYS A 45 -1.32 -3.59 -5.89
N ASN A 46 -0.10 -4.13 -5.82
CA ASN A 46 0.98 -3.87 -6.75
C ASN A 46 1.99 -5.03 -6.72
N SER A 47 2.05 -5.80 -7.81
CA SER A 47 2.90 -6.99 -7.95
C SER A 47 4.18 -6.72 -8.74
N ASP A 48 4.62 -5.47 -8.84
CA ASP A 48 5.88 -5.12 -9.49
C ASP A 48 7.07 -5.86 -8.83
N PRO A 49 7.87 -6.64 -9.58
CA PRO A 49 8.94 -7.44 -8.99
C PRO A 49 10.00 -6.65 -8.24
N VAL A 50 10.26 -5.38 -8.61
CA VAL A 50 11.23 -4.53 -7.92
C VAL A 50 10.67 -4.06 -6.59
N VAL A 51 9.39 -3.67 -6.54
CA VAL A 51 8.67 -3.38 -5.28
C VAL A 51 8.68 -4.59 -4.36
N CYS A 52 8.28 -5.76 -4.87
CA CYS A 52 8.25 -6.99 -4.09
C CYS A 52 9.64 -7.34 -3.53
N LYS A 53 10.70 -7.23 -4.33
CA LYS A 53 12.07 -7.50 -3.87
C LYS A 53 12.51 -6.52 -2.79
N PHE A 54 12.22 -5.24 -2.98
CA PHE A 54 12.57 -4.21 -2.00
C PHE A 54 11.88 -4.45 -0.64
N LEU A 55 10.58 -4.77 -0.65
CA LEU A 55 9.82 -5.10 0.55
C LEU A 55 10.29 -6.43 1.18
N ALA A 56 10.65 -7.41 0.36
CA ALA A 56 11.20 -8.68 0.84
C ALA A 56 12.52 -8.46 1.60
N ASP A 57 13.40 -7.61 1.08
CA ASP A 57 14.66 -7.24 1.71
C ASP A 57 14.45 -6.42 3.00
N ALA A 58 13.39 -5.62 3.05
CA ALA A 58 12.96 -4.91 4.24
C ALA A 58 12.29 -5.81 5.30
N GLY A 59 12.17 -7.12 5.05
CA GLY A 59 11.60 -8.08 6.00
C GLY A 59 10.08 -8.22 5.97
N VAL A 60 9.38 -7.51 5.09
CA VAL A 60 7.90 -7.54 4.97
C VAL A 60 7.42 -8.89 4.40
N GLY A 61 6.42 -9.51 5.02
CA GLY A 61 5.74 -10.69 4.50
C GLY A 61 4.88 -10.41 3.26
N PHE A 62 4.16 -11.40 2.75
CA PHE A 62 3.32 -11.26 1.56
C PHE A 62 1.99 -11.98 1.72
N ASP A 63 0.90 -11.23 1.57
CA ASP A 63 -0.42 -11.78 1.30
C ASP A 63 -0.50 -12.09 -0.19
N CYS A 64 -0.62 -13.39 -0.50
CA CYS A 64 -0.80 -13.91 -1.84
C CYS A 64 -2.23 -14.44 -2.01
N ALA A 65 -2.87 -14.17 -3.15
CA ALA A 65 -4.20 -14.65 -3.49
C ALA A 65 -4.22 -15.75 -4.56
N SER A 66 -3.07 -16.09 -5.15
CA SER A 66 -2.95 -17.06 -6.23
C SER A 66 -1.62 -17.81 -6.27
N LYS A 67 -1.60 -18.93 -7.01
CA LYS A 67 -0.36 -19.67 -7.33
C LYS A 67 0.72 -18.77 -7.95
N VAL A 68 0.34 -17.86 -8.85
CA VAL A 68 1.30 -17.02 -9.57
C VAL A 68 1.99 -16.04 -8.62
N GLU A 69 1.23 -15.44 -7.69
CA GLU A 69 1.80 -14.53 -6.68
C GLU A 69 2.72 -15.29 -5.71
N MET A 70 2.28 -16.45 -5.19
CA MET A 70 3.13 -17.29 -4.34
C MET A 70 4.43 -17.67 -5.07
N GLN A 71 4.32 -18.11 -6.32
CA GLN A 71 5.47 -18.48 -7.13
C GLN A 71 6.44 -17.30 -7.32
N GLN A 72 5.94 -16.11 -7.62
CA GLN A 72 6.76 -14.91 -7.76
C GLN A 72 7.52 -14.60 -6.48
N ILE A 73 6.86 -14.64 -5.32
CA ILE A 73 7.49 -14.33 -4.04
C ILE A 73 8.54 -15.39 -3.64
N LEU A 74 8.23 -16.67 -3.84
CA LEU A 74 9.20 -17.75 -3.62
C LEU A 74 10.43 -17.62 -4.54
N GLN A 75 10.26 -17.19 -5.80
CA GLN A 75 11.37 -16.95 -6.73
C GLN A 75 12.28 -15.79 -6.31
N LEU A 76 11.79 -14.85 -5.48
CA LEU A 76 12.60 -13.80 -4.89
C LEU A 76 13.42 -14.28 -3.68
N GLY A 77 13.29 -15.56 -3.29
CA GLY A 77 14.00 -16.15 -2.15
C GLY A 77 13.33 -15.92 -0.80
N VAL A 78 12.07 -15.46 -0.78
CA VAL A 78 11.31 -15.28 0.45
C VAL A 78 10.94 -16.65 1.03
N HIS A 79 11.17 -16.81 2.33
CA HIS A 79 10.83 -18.04 3.05
C HIS A 79 9.30 -18.26 3.07
N PRO A 80 8.79 -19.49 2.87
CA PRO A 80 7.35 -19.76 2.84
C PRO A 80 6.58 -19.30 4.08
N SER A 81 7.20 -19.30 5.27
CA SER A 81 6.58 -18.80 6.51
C SER A 81 6.23 -17.30 6.46
N ARG A 82 6.82 -16.55 5.53
CA ARG A 82 6.51 -15.13 5.30
C ARG A 82 5.37 -14.92 4.28
N ILE A 83 4.69 -15.98 3.88
CA ILE A 83 3.58 -15.93 2.92
C ILE A 83 2.29 -16.35 3.61
N VAL A 84 1.27 -15.50 3.52
CA VAL A 84 -0.11 -15.85 3.90
C VAL A 84 -0.88 -16.10 2.61
N TYR A 85 -1.46 -17.29 2.43
CA TYR A 85 -2.37 -17.55 1.30
C TYR A 85 -3.79 -17.09 1.66
N ALA A 86 -4.03 -15.79 1.64
CA ALA A 86 -5.24 -15.16 2.18
C ALA A 86 -6.42 -15.06 1.21
N ASN A 87 -6.51 -15.96 0.23
CA ASN A 87 -7.72 -16.13 -0.58
C ASN A 87 -8.65 -17.16 0.09
N PRO A 88 -9.88 -16.79 0.51
CA PRO A 88 -10.78 -17.73 1.15
C PRO A 88 -11.27 -18.82 0.19
N CYS A 89 -11.38 -18.56 -1.11
CA CYS A 89 -11.91 -19.52 -2.09
C CYS A 89 -10.84 -19.97 -3.10
N LYS A 90 -10.15 -21.08 -2.83
CA LYS A 90 -8.92 -21.48 -3.56
C LYS A 90 -9.19 -22.53 -4.64
N ALA A 91 -8.42 -22.50 -5.72
CA ALA A 91 -8.41 -23.62 -6.66
C ALA A 91 -7.65 -24.82 -6.04
N SER A 92 -8.15 -26.06 -6.21
CA SER A 92 -7.47 -27.26 -5.69
C SER A 92 -6.02 -27.40 -6.17
N THR A 93 -5.74 -26.99 -7.41
CA THR A 93 -4.39 -26.97 -7.98
C THR A 93 -3.47 -25.94 -7.31
N HIS A 94 -4.03 -24.86 -6.75
CA HIS A 94 -3.27 -23.87 -5.99
C HIS A 94 -2.99 -24.36 -4.57
N LEU A 95 -3.92 -25.08 -3.93
CA LEU A 95 -3.68 -25.75 -2.65
C LEU A 95 -2.55 -26.78 -2.75
N GLN A 96 -2.54 -27.58 -3.82
CA GLN A 96 -1.44 -28.51 -4.09
C GLN A 96 -0.10 -27.79 -4.30
N PHE A 97 -0.11 -26.63 -4.98
CA PHE A 97 1.09 -25.82 -5.12
C PHE A 97 1.58 -25.29 -3.77
N ALA A 98 0.67 -24.79 -2.93
CA ALA A 98 0.98 -24.31 -1.58
C ALA A 98 1.62 -25.44 -0.73
N LEU A 99 1.02 -26.64 -0.75
CA LEU A 99 1.56 -27.83 -0.07
C LEU A 99 2.98 -28.17 -0.56
N ASN A 100 3.17 -28.24 -1.88
CA ASN A 100 4.47 -28.60 -2.47
C ASN A 100 5.58 -27.57 -2.20
N ASN A 101 5.23 -26.35 -1.82
CA ASN A 101 6.17 -25.27 -1.48
C ASN A 101 6.09 -24.84 -0.01
N THR A 102 5.37 -25.60 0.82
CA THR A 102 5.29 -25.39 2.28
C THR A 102 4.73 -24.01 2.67
N VAL A 103 3.82 -23.46 1.86
CA VAL A 103 3.03 -22.28 2.23
C VAL A 103 1.79 -22.79 2.96
N ASP A 104 1.84 -22.80 4.29
CA ASP A 104 0.91 -23.54 5.14
C ASP A 104 -0.17 -22.66 5.80
N LEU A 105 0.08 -21.37 6.00
CA LEU A 105 -0.90 -20.43 6.56
C LEU A 105 -1.87 -19.92 5.50
N MET A 106 -3.18 -20.20 5.65
CA MET A 106 -4.20 -19.82 4.67
C MET A 106 -5.56 -19.50 5.28
N THR A 107 -6.37 -18.72 4.57
CA THR A 107 -7.71 -18.35 5.03
C THR A 107 -8.79 -19.30 4.54
N PHE A 108 -9.92 -19.35 5.24
CA PHE A 108 -11.18 -19.95 4.77
C PHE A 108 -12.36 -19.20 5.40
N ASP A 109 -13.55 -19.30 4.82
CA ASP A 109 -14.78 -18.68 5.35
C ASP A 109 -16.04 -19.54 5.15
N ASP A 110 -15.91 -20.76 4.60
CA ASP A 110 -17.05 -21.63 4.35
C ASP A 110 -16.74 -23.13 4.49
N LEU A 111 -17.79 -23.94 4.62
CA LEU A 111 -17.71 -25.40 4.79
C LEU A 111 -17.07 -26.11 3.59
N TYR A 112 -17.40 -25.70 2.37
CA TYR A 112 -16.88 -26.35 1.16
C TYR A 112 -15.38 -26.08 1.02
N GLU A 113 -14.90 -24.92 1.45
CA GLU A 113 -13.47 -24.65 1.54
C GLU A 113 -12.78 -25.58 2.54
N LEU A 114 -13.34 -25.80 3.74
CA LEU A 114 -12.81 -26.78 4.70
C LEU A 114 -12.72 -28.18 4.09
N VAL A 115 -13.77 -28.65 3.43
CA VAL A 115 -13.79 -29.95 2.74
C VAL A 115 -12.69 -30.03 1.68
N LYS A 116 -12.48 -28.96 0.92
CA LYS A 116 -11.45 -28.90 -0.11
C LYS A 116 -10.04 -28.90 0.49
N ILE A 117 -9.82 -28.16 1.58
CA ILE A 117 -8.55 -28.14 2.32
C ILE A 117 -8.25 -29.53 2.89
N GLN A 118 -9.21 -30.18 3.55
CA GLN A 118 -9.07 -31.55 4.05
C GLN A 118 -8.58 -32.54 2.97
N ASN A 119 -9.10 -32.40 1.75
CA ASN A 119 -8.78 -33.30 0.63
C ASN A 119 -7.42 -33.02 -0.04
N HIS A 120 -6.88 -31.80 0.10
CA HIS A 120 -5.71 -31.38 -0.68
C HIS A 120 -4.53 -30.86 0.14
N TYR A 121 -4.77 -30.35 1.34
CA TYR A 121 -3.77 -29.85 2.29
C TYR A 121 -4.29 -29.94 3.73
N PRO A 122 -4.49 -31.16 4.29
CA PRO A 122 -5.10 -31.35 5.62
C PRO A 122 -4.25 -30.82 6.78
N ASN A 123 -2.95 -30.63 6.60
CA ASN A 123 -2.03 -30.12 7.62
C ASN A 123 -1.77 -28.61 7.48
N ALA A 124 -2.62 -27.89 6.75
CA ALA A 124 -2.54 -26.44 6.64
C ALA A 124 -2.94 -25.79 7.96
N ARG A 125 -2.32 -24.65 8.27
CA ARG A 125 -2.68 -23.77 9.38
C ARG A 125 -3.74 -22.79 8.90
N LEU A 126 -4.91 -22.80 9.53
CA LEU A 126 -6.08 -22.12 9.02
C LEU A 126 -6.42 -20.86 9.82
N LEU A 127 -6.69 -19.79 9.10
CA LEU A 127 -7.30 -18.56 9.62
C LEU A 127 -8.75 -18.52 9.19
N LEU A 128 -9.69 -18.54 10.14
CA LEU A 128 -11.09 -18.32 9.83
C LEU A 128 -11.30 -16.83 9.54
N ARG A 129 -11.72 -16.51 8.31
CA ARG A 129 -12.04 -15.14 7.92
C ARG A 129 -13.49 -14.81 8.28
N ILE A 130 -13.68 -13.79 9.11
CA ILE A 130 -15.00 -13.24 9.43
C ILE A 130 -15.30 -11.97 8.63
N GLN A 131 -16.58 -11.65 8.46
CA GLN A 131 -17.02 -10.37 7.94
C GLN A 131 -16.63 -9.24 8.91
N SER A 132 -16.38 -8.04 8.38
CA SER A 132 -16.24 -6.87 9.25
C SER A 132 -17.59 -6.47 9.85
N SER A 133 -17.53 -5.74 10.97
CA SER A 133 -18.74 -5.36 11.71
C SER A 133 -19.77 -4.68 10.81
N LYS A 134 -21.03 -5.13 10.92
CA LYS A 134 -22.18 -4.67 10.12
C LYS A 134 -22.56 -3.21 10.39
N GLU A 135 -22.00 -2.61 11.45
CA GLU A 135 -22.28 -1.24 11.87
C GLU A 135 -21.69 -0.19 10.91
N HIS A 136 -20.71 -0.56 10.09
CA HIS A 136 -19.96 0.39 9.27
C HIS A 136 -19.94 0.02 7.78
N LYS A 137 -19.79 1.04 6.93
CA LYS A 137 -19.66 0.89 5.48
C LYS A 137 -18.24 1.19 5.02
N ALA A 138 -17.83 0.55 3.93
CA ALA A 138 -16.61 0.86 3.20
C ALA A 138 -16.94 1.08 1.73
N LYS A 139 -16.14 1.92 1.05
CA LYS A 139 -16.31 2.18 -0.39
C LYS A 139 -16.20 0.89 -1.21
N HIS A 140 -15.27 0.02 -0.80
CA HIS A 140 -15.11 -1.33 -1.32
C HIS A 140 -15.44 -2.35 -0.24
N ASP A 141 -16.72 -2.69 -0.15
CA ASP A 141 -17.26 -3.70 0.75
C ASP A 141 -17.00 -5.12 0.21
N PHE A 142 -16.10 -5.84 0.87
CA PHE A 142 -15.79 -7.24 0.55
C PHE A 142 -16.72 -8.23 1.25
N ASN A 143 -17.50 -7.82 2.26
CA ASN A 143 -18.31 -8.73 3.09
C ASN A 143 -19.39 -9.44 2.28
N LYS A 144 -19.89 -8.81 1.21
CA LYS A 144 -20.83 -9.45 0.28
C LYS A 144 -20.27 -10.68 -0.43
N LYS A 145 -18.94 -10.77 -0.52
CA LYS A 145 -18.24 -11.82 -1.27
C LYS A 145 -17.46 -12.77 -0.35
N PHE A 146 -16.90 -12.27 0.74
CA PHE A 146 -15.96 -12.99 1.59
C PHE A 146 -16.20 -12.71 3.08
N GLY A 147 -15.80 -13.66 3.91
CA GLY A 147 -15.99 -13.66 5.35
C GLY A 147 -17.29 -14.37 5.72
N CYS A 148 -17.22 -15.24 6.73
CA CYS A 148 -18.43 -15.78 7.33
C CYS A 148 -19.05 -14.74 8.27
N ASP A 149 -20.36 -14.82 8.46
CA ASP A 149 -21.01 -14.06 9.53
C ASP A 149 -20.37 -14.47 10.88
N PRO A 150 -20.00 -13.53 11.76
CA PRO A 150 -19.52 -13.87 13.10
C PRO A 150 -20.46 -14.80 13.87
N ASP A 151 -21.78 -14.72 13.62
CA ASP A 151 -22.79 -15.61 14.23
C ASP A 151 -22.69 -17.06 13.71
N ASP A 152 -22.19 -17.26 12.48
CA ASP A 152 -22.01 -18.57 11.85
C ASP A 152 -20.63 -19.19 12.16
N ALA A 153 -19.65 -18.38 12.54
CA ALA A 153 -18.28 -18.81 12.85
C ALA A 153 -18.18 -19.98 13.85
N PRO A 154 -18.98 -20.01 14.95
CA PRO A 154 -18.99 -21.16 15.87
C PRO A 154 -19.32 -22.49 15.19
N GLY A 155 -20.19 -22.48 14.18
CA GLY A 155 -20.54 -23.69 13.41
C GLY A 155 -19.35 -24.20 12.61
N LEU A 156 -18.67 -23.30 11.89
CA LEU A 156 -17.49 -23.63 11.09
C LEU A 156 -16.34 -24.15 11.95
N LEU A 157 -16.07 -23.54 13.11
CA LEU A 157 -15.03 -23.99 14.03
C LEU A 157 -15.31 -25.39 14.59
N ARG A 158 -16.56 -25.71 14.95
CA ARG A 158 -16.94 -27.08 15.36
C ARG A 158 -16.69 -28.08 14.25
N THR A 159 -17.08 -27.75 13.01
CA THR A 159 -16.85 -28.63 11.87
C THR A 159 -15.35 -28.82 11.58
N ALA A 160 -14.54 -27.76 11.65
CA ALA A 160 -13.09 -27.87 11.50
C ALA A 160 -12.47 -28.80 12.56
N MET A 161 -12.95 -28.72 13.82
CA MET A 161 -12.51 -29.60 14.91
C MET A 161 -12.89 -31.06 14.64
N GLU A 162 -14.13 -31.32 14.21
CA GLU A 162 -14.60 -32.66 13.82
C GLU A 162 -13.79 -33.25 12.66
N MET A 163 -13.30 -32.39 11.77
CA MET A 163 -12.45 -32.78 10.64
C MET A 163 -10.97 -32.93 11.01
N SER A 164 -10.58 -32.58 12.25
CA SER A 164 -9.18 -32.55 12.71
C SER A 164 -8.29 -31.60 11.88
N LEU A 165 -8.86 -30.48 11.44
CA LEU A 165 -8.11 -29.40 10.79
C LEU A 165 -7.55 -28.43 11.83
N ASP A 166 -6.39 -27.85 11.54
CA ASP A 166 -5.69 -26.94 12.45
C ASP A 166 -6.10 -25.49 12.24
N VAL A 167 -7.09 -25.00 12.99
CA VAL A 167 -7.45 -23.58 13.01
C VAL A 167 -6.59 -22.87 14.05
N VAL A 168 -5.74 -21.95 13.58
CA VAL A 168 -4.74 -21.26 14.41
C VAL A 168 -5.08 -19.80 14.67
N GLY A 169 -6.20 -19.30 14.14
CA GLY A 169 -6.47 -17.87 14.22
C GLY A 169 -7.70 -17.39 13.47
N ILE A 170 -7.91 -16.09 13.58
CA ILE A 170 -9.01 -15.36 12.95
C ILE A 170 -8.42 -14.28 12.04
N SER A 171 -9.02 -14.08 10.87
CA SER A 171 -8.73 -12.93 10.02
C SER A 171 -9.99 -12.12 9.71
N PHE A 172 -9.82 -10.86 9.36
CA PHE A 172 -10.88 -10.03 8.82
C PHE A 172 -10.31 -8.98 7.86
N HIS A 173 -11.18 -8.26 7.17
CA HIS A 173 -10.77 -7.08 6.39
C HIS A 173 -11.90 -6.05 6.43
N VAL A 174 -11.65 -4.85 6.96
CA VAL A 174 -12.66 -3.79 7.12
C VAL A 174 -13.12 -3.11 5.82
N GLY A 175 -12.83 -3.73 4.66
CA GLY A 175 -12.95 -3.10 3.35
C GLY A 175 -11.81 -2.13 3.01
N SER A 176 -11.80 -1.68 1.76
CA SER A 176 -10.84 -0.65 1.30
C SER A 176 -11.54 0.71 1.27
N LEU A 177 -10.86 1.73 1.83
CA LEU A 177 -11.42 3.06 2.08
C LEU A 177 -12.65 2.97 2.99
N PRO A 178 -12.49 2.53 4.25
CA PRO A 178 -13.57 2.55 5.23
C PRO A 178 -14.08 3.99 5.44
N GLU A 179 -15.37 4.15 5.72
CA GLU A 179 -15.95 5.46 6.00
C GLU A 179 -15.60 5.95 7.41
N GLU A 180 -15.41 5.02 8.36
CA GLU A 180 -15.18 5.32 9.77
C GLU A 180 -14.05 4.47 10.36
N VAL A 181 -13.20 5.11 11.17
CA VAL A 181 -12.07 4.48 11.86
C VAL A 181 -12.50 3.42 12.87
N SER A 182 -13.67 3.65 13.49
CA SER A 182 -14.31 2.77 14.49
C SER A 182 -14.52 1.34 13.98
N SER A 183 -14.65 1.15 12.66
CA SER A 183 -14.80 -0.15 12.01
C SER A 183 -13.69 -1.15 12.36
N PHE A 184 -12.46 -0.67 12.56
CA PHE A 184 -11.36 -1.51 13.03
C PHE A 184 -11.59 -1.99 14.46
N ALA A 185 -11.96 -1.10 15.37
CA ALA A 185 -12.15 -1.45 16.78
C ALA A 185 -13.32 -2.42 17.01
N SER A 186 -14.47 -2.18 16.34
CA SER A 186 -15.63 -3.07 16.43
C SER A 186 -15.31 -4.45 15.86
N THR A 187 -14.63 -4.53 14.72
CA THR A 187 -14.26 -5.82 14.11
C THR A 187 -13.20 -6.56 14.94
N ILE A 188 -12.22 -5.88 15.54
CA ILE A 188 -11.26 -6.51 16.47
C ILE A 188 -11.97 -7.13 17.66
N LYS A 189 -12.99 -6.45 18.21
CA LYS A 189 -13.80 -7.00 19.29
C LYS A 189 -14.54 -8.26 18.85
N GLU A 190 -15.23 -8.25 17.70
CA GLU A 190 -15.94 -9.42 17.17
C GLU A 190 -14.98 -10.58 16.89
N ALA A 191 -13.80 -10.29 16.33
CA ALA A 191 -12.74 -11.27 16.13
C ALA A 191 -12.31 -11.91 17.46
N ASN A 192 -12.16 -11.14 18.53
CA ASN A 192 -11.85 -11.66 19.87
C ASN A 192 -12.94 -12.58 20.42
N ASP A 193 -14.22 -12.25 20.19
CA ASP A 193 -15.34 -13.06 20.64
C ASP A 193 -15.30 -14.46 19.96
N VAL A 194 -15.03 -14.50 18.65
CA VAL A 194 -14.85 -15.76 17.89
C VAL A 194 -13.55 -16.48 18.26
N PHE A 195 -12.46 -15.74 18.45
CA PHE A 195 -11.15 -16.29 18.84
C PHE A 195 -11.24 -17.04 20.18
N THR A 196 -11.87 -16.41 21.16
CA THR A 196 -12.10 -17.00 22.49
C THR A 196 -12.98 -18.25 22.41
N TYR A 197 -13.98 -18.25 21.51
CA TYR A 197 -14.77 -19.46 21.26
C TYR A 197 -13.92 -20.60 20.66
N GLY A 198 -13.00 -20.28 19.75
CA GLY A 198 -12.03 -21.25 19.22
C GLY A 198 -11.15 -21.88 20.32
N GLU A 199 -10.62 -21.07 21.23
CA GLU A 199 -9.87 -21.55 22.40
C GLU A 199 -10.73 -22.47 23.28
N MET A 200 -11.99 -22.10 23.53
CA MET A 200 -12.93 -22.91 24.32
C MET A 200 -13.24 -24.27 23.68
N LEU A 201 -13.22 -24.36 22.35
CA LEU A 201 -13.35 -25.63 21.63
C LEU A 201 -12.09 -26.49 21.73
N GLY A 202 -10.93 -25.89 22.05
CA GLY A 202 -9.65 -26.57 22.18
C GLY A 202 -8.67 -26.32 21.04
N PHE A 203 -8.92 -25.32 20.17
CA PHE A 203 -7.92 -24.87 19.21
C PHE A 203 -6.79 -24.10 19.90
N ASP A 204 -5.57 -24.27 19.39
CA ASP A 204 -4.43 -23.43 19.77
C ASP A 204 -4.43 -22.14 18.93
N MET A 205 -5.26 -21.19 19.35
CA MET A 205 -5.46 -19.93 18.64
C MET A 205 -4.28 -18.98 18.93
N GLN A 206 -3.48 -18.71 17.91
CA GLN A 206 -2.20 -18.00 18.02
C GLN A 206 -2.18 -16.71 17.20
N ILE A 207 -2.96 -16.60 16.13
CA ILE A 207 -2.83 -15.53 15.12
C ILE A 207 -4.11 -14.72 15.00
N LEU A 208 -3.99 -13.40 15.10
CA LEU A 208 -5.00 -12.46 14.62
C LEU A 208 -4.46 -11.73 13.39
N ASP A 209 -5.18 -11.83 12.28
CA ASP A 209 -4.90 -11.06 11.08
C ASP A 209 -5.95 -9.95 10.89
N ILE A 210 -5.50 -8.70 11.04
CA ILE A 210 -6.37 -7.52 10.97
C ILE A 210 -6.61 -7.04 9.52
N GLY A 211 -6.04 -7.73 8.53
CA GLY A 211 -6.24 -7.46 7.12
C GLY A 211 -5.73 -6.09 6.67
N GLY A 212 -6.36 -5.55 5.63
CA GLY A 212 -6.03 -4.25 5.05
C GLY A 212 -7.04 -3.15 5.41
N GLY A 213 -7.08 -2.11 4.58
CA GLY A 213 -7.98 -0.95 4.74
C GLY A 213 -7.27 0.34 5.14
N PHE A 214 -5.99 0.27 5.51
CA PHE A 214 -5.16 1.41 5.84
C PHE A 214 -5.04 2.42 4.67
N PRO A 215 -5.17 3.74 4.94
CA PRO A 215 -5.12 4.76 3.90
C PRO A 215 -3.71 4.86 3.29
N GLY A 216 -3.63 5.03 1.97
CA GLY A 216 -2.36 5.33 1.29
C GLY A 216 -2.04 6.82 1.19
N ILE A 217 -3.05 7.66 1.43
CA ILE A 217 -3.00 9.12 1.49
C ILE A 217 -3.96 9.51 2.61
N ASP A 218 -3.55 10.45 3.44
CA ASP A 218 -4.39 10.97 4.51
C ASP A 218 -5.52 11.83 3.94
N SER A 219 -6.66 11.78 4.61
CA SER A 219 -7.84 12.59 4.32
C SER A 219 -8.33 13.26 5.60
N GLU A 220 -9.17 14.29 5.49
CA GLU A 220 -9.70 15.03 6.65
C GLU A 220 -10.35 14.11 7.70
N ASN A 221 -11.01 13.03 7.25
CA ASN A 221 -11.77 12.12 8.13
C ASN A 221 -11.03 10.81 8.45
N MET A 222 -9.90 10.56 7.81
CA MET A 222 -9.18 9.29 7.94
C MET A 222 -7.71 9.51 7.61
N THR A 223 -6.89 9.64 8.65
CA THR A 223 -5.43 9.56 8.55
C THR A 223 -4.94 8.20 8.98
N PHE A 224 -3.73 7.85 8.60
CA PHE A 224 -3.10 6.63 9.07
C PHE A 224 -2.97 6.60 10.61
N GLU A 225 -2.59 7.72 11.21
CA GLU A 225 -2.37 7.85 12.66
C GLU A 225 -3.66 7.59 13.44
N MET A 226 -4.80 8.14 12.99
CA MET A 226 -6.10 7.87 13.62
C MET A 226 -6.46 6.38 13.57
N VAL A 227 -6.19 5.71 12.45
CA VAL A 227 -6.40 4.26 12.31
C VAL A 227 -5.48 3.50 13.26
N ALA A 228 -4.20 3.86 13.31
CA ALA A 228 -3.21 3.21 14.15
C ALA A 228 -3.56 3.33 15.64
N GLU A 229 -3.94 4.53 16.12
CA GLU A 229 -4.41 4.76 17.49
C GLU A 229 -5.63 3.88 17.81
N THR A 230 -6.65 3.91 16.95
CA THR A 230 -7.87 3.11 17.13
C THR A 230 -7.59 1.61 17.19
N VAL A 231 -6.74 1.11 16.29
CA VAL A 231 -6.32 -0.30 16.26
C VAL A 231 -5.55 -0.66 17.52
N ASN A 232 -4.60 0.17 17.96
CA ASN A 232 -3.82 -0.09 19.18
C ASN A 232 -4.70 -0.18 20.42
N GLU A 233 -5.62 0.77 20.61
CA GLU A 233 -6.52 0.75 21.76
C GLU A 233 -7.40 -0.51 21.77
N ALA A 234 -7.87 -0.94 20.60
CA ALA A 234 -8.66 -2.16 20.46
C ALA A 234 -7.82 -3.42 20.72
N LEU A 235 -6.60 -3.50 20.18
CA LEU A 235 -5.68 -4.60 20.42
C LEU A 235 -5.27 -4.69 21.89
N GLU A 236 -4.95 -3.58 22.55
CA GLU A 236 -4.61 -3.58 23.98
C GLU A 236 -5.78 -4.12 24.84
N ARG A 237 -7.01 -3.78 24.46
CA ARG A 237 -8.21 -4.20 25.18
C ARG A 237 -8.57 -5.67 24.97
N HIS A 238 -8.40 -6.19 23.75
CA HIS A 238 -8.94 -7.50 23.35
C HIS A 238 -7.86 -8.56 23.10
N PHE A 239 -6.65 -8.15 22.71
CA PHE A 239 -5.48 -9.00 22.44
C PHE A 239 -4.24 -8.44 23.15
N PRO A 240 -4.25 -8.38 24.50
CA PRO A 240 -3.14 -7.84 25.27
C PRO A 240 -1.87 -8.67 25.04
N VAL A 241 -0.69 -8.03 25.13
CA VAL A 241 0.62 -8.70 24.88
C VAL A 241 0.80 -9.97 25.70
N ALA A 242 0.30 -9.98 26.93
CA ALA A 242 0.36 -11.14 27.82
C ALA A 242 -0.37 -12.39 27.29
N ARG A 243 -1.29 -12.24 26.32
CA ARG A 243 -1.95 -13.36 25.63
C ARG A 243 -1.00 -14.09 24.68
N GLY A 244 0.06 -13.43 24.21
CA GLY A 244 1.02 -14.03 23.28
C GLY A 244 0.51 -14.18 21.85
N THR A 245 -0.62 -13.55 21.50
CA THR A 245 -1.17 -13.58 20.13
C THR A 245 -0.26 -12.84 19.16
N GLU A 246 0.08 -13.49 18.05
CA GLU A 246 0.75 -12.86 16.91
C GLU A 246 -0.27 -12.03 16.12
N ILE A 247 0.05 -10.76 15.87
CA ILE A 247 -0.80 -9.86 15.08
C ILE A 247 -0.17 -9.69 13.70
N ILE A 248 -0.93 -10.01 12.66
CA ILE A 248 -0.57 -9.80 11.25
C ILE A 248 -1.49 -8.72 10.67
N ALA A 249 -0.99 -7.94 9.71
CA ALA A 249 -1.78 -7.05 8.88
C ALA A 249 -1.46 -7.25 7.40
N GLU A 250 -2.42 -6.97 6.53
CA GLU A 250 -2.32 -7.11 5.07
C GLU A 250 -2.36 -5.76 4.31
N PRO A 251 -1.47 -4.79 4.62
CA PRO A 251 -1.51 -3.50 3.94
C PRO A 251 -1.13 -3.66 2.46
N GLY A 252 -1.99 -3.16 1.57
CA GLY A 252 -1.65 -2.97 0.15
C GLY A 252 -1.39 -1.50 -0.16
N ARG A 253 -2.49 -0.74 -0.26
CA ARG A 253 -2.51 0.67 -0.62
C ARG A 253 -1.55 1.53 0.21
N TYR A 254 -1.53 1.31 1.52
CA TYR A 254 -0.67 2.03 2.46
C TYR A 254 0.80 2.04 2.06
N LEU A 255 1.32 0.91 1.56
CA LEU A 255 2.74 0.77 1.25
C LEU A 255 3.15 1.43 -0.07
N VAL A 256 2.25 1.45 -1.06
CA VAL A 256 2.65 1.75 -2.46
C VAL A 256 2.00 2.98 -3.08
N THR A 257 0.90 3.51 -2.53
CA THR A 257 0.10 4.56 -3.20
C THR A 257 0.92 5.77 -3.61
N SER A 258 1.55 6.44 -2.64
CA SER A 258 2.34 7.66 -2.85
C SER A 258 3.69 7.42 -3.52
N ALA A 259 4.13 6.16 -3.61
CA ALA A 259 5.43 5.82 -4.14
C ALA A 259 5.51 6.03 -5.66
N PHE A 260 4.39 6.00 -6.39
CA PHE A 260 4.36 6.14 -7.84
C PHE A 260 3.77 7.46 -8.31
N THR A 261 4.46 8.10 -9.27
CA THR A 261 3.94 9.21 -10.06
C THR A 261 3.86 8.80 -11.53
N LEU A 262 2.68 8.90 -12.12
CA LEU A 262 2.45 8.66 -13.55
C LEU A 262 2.68 9.96 -14.32
N ALA A 263 3.31 9.85 -15.49
CA ALA A 263 3.49 10.96 -16.43
C ALA A 263 2.88 10.54 -17.76
N VAL A 264 1.99 11.37 -18.29
CA VAL A 264 1.32 11.13 -19.57
C VAL A 264 1.51 12.31 -20.50
N ASN A 265 1.55 12.04 -21.79
CA ASN A 265 1.71 13.04 -22.83
C ASN A 265 0.36 13.34 -23.48
N VAL A 266 0.07 14.63 -23.72
CA VAL A 266 -1.09 15.05 -24.51
C VAL A 266 -0.82 14.72 -25.98
N ILE A 267 -1.50 13.70 -26.50
CA ILE A 267 -1.31 13.21 -27.87
C ILE A 267 -2.30 13.80 -28.87
N ALA A 268 -3.45 14.29 -28.39
CA ALA A 268 -4.40 15.04 -29.22
C ALA A 268 -5.22 16.03 -28.37
N LYS A 269 -5.79 17.01 -29.05
CA LYS A 269 -6.60 18.09 -28.47
C LYS A 269 -7.81 18.37 -29.36
N ARG A 270 -8.96 18.59 -28.74
CA ARG A 270 -10.16 19.13 -29.39
C ARG A 270 -10.68 20.32 -28.60
N VAL A 271 -11.34 21.24 -29.30
CA VAL A 271 -12.00 22.41 -28.71
C VAL A 271 -13.47 22.35 -29.09
N GLN A 272 -14.34 22.35 -28.08
CA GLN A 272 -15.78 22.45 -28.26
C GLN A 272 -16.21 23.88 -27.90
N HIS A 273 -16.93 24.51 -28.84
CA HIS A 273 -17.53 25.82 -28.62
C HIS A 273 -18.99 25.62 -28.20
N VAL A 274 -19.31 25.94 -26.95
CA VAL A 274 -20.67 25.89 -26.44
C VAL A 274 -21.27 27.29 -26.54
N THR A 275 -22.21 27.47 -27.46
CA THR A 275 -23.03 28.69 -27.53
C THR A 275 -24.11 28.58 -26.45
N THR A 276 -24.08 29.44 -25.45
CA THR A 276 -25.17 29.57 -24.48
C THR A 276 -26.39 30.11 -25.21
N LYS A 277 -27.31 29.23 -25.63
CA LYS A 277 -28.67 29.67 -25.94
C LYS A 277 -29.34 29.99 -24.62
N CYS A 278 -29.64 31.26 -24.37
CA CYS A 278 -30.61 31.65 -23.34
C CYS A 278 -31.99 31.07 -23.73
N SER A 279 -32.27 29.84 -23.33
CA SER A 279 -33.64 29.31 -23.26
C SER A 279 -33.86 28.86 -21.82
N GLY A 280 -34.80 29.51 -21.14
CA GLY A 280 -34.97 29.42 -19.69
C GLY A 280 -35.39 28.04 -19.19
N TYR A 281 -34.40 27.20 -18.92
CA TYR A 281 -34.55 26.00 -18.11
C TYR A 281 -33.40 25.95 -17.11
N THR A 282 -33.75 26.13 -15.84
CA THR A 282 -32.86 25.99 -14.69
C THR A 282 -32.42 24.54 -14.56
N LEU A 283 -31.16 24.24 -14.82
CA LEU A 283 -30.53 23.01 -14.34
C LEU A 283 -30.09 23.24 -12.90
N ALA A 284 -30.63 22.45 -11.97
CA ALA A 284 -30.29 22.52 -10.56
C ALA A 284 -28.82 22.12 -10.34
N PRO A 285 -28.06 22.84 -9.49
CA PRO A 285 -26.67 22.51 -9.19
C PRO A 285 -26.65 21.27 -8.28
N SER A 286 -25.99 20.20 -8.71
CA SER A 286 -25.59 19.12 -7.80
C SER A 286 -24.09 19.22 -7.53
N SER A 287 -23.79 19.46 -6.25
CA SER A 287 -22.53 19.32 -5.52
C SER A 287 -21.27 19.94 -6.15
N LEU A 288 -21.17 21.26 -6.08
CA LEU A 288 -19.88 21.95 -5.92
C LEU A 288 -19.52 21.93 -4.43
N THR A 289 -18.53 21.13 -4.04
CA THR A 289 -17.83 21.31 -2.75
C THR A 289 -16.36 21.56 -3.06
N LEU A 290 -16.00 22.82 -3.02
CA LEU A 290 -14.67 23.34 -3.27
C LEU A 290 -14.01 23.54 -1.89
N LEU A 291 -13.27 22.55 -1.39
CA LEU A 291 -12.44 22.72 -0.20
C LEU A 291 -11.13 23.38 -0.63
N VAL A 292 -11.08 24.70 -0.51
CA VAL A 292 -9.82 25.47 -0.51
C VAL A 292 -9.44 25.69 0.94
N SER A 293 -8.32 25.10 1.34
CA SER A 293 -7.70 25.23 2.65
C SER A 293 -7.47 26.70 3.03
N ARG A 294 -7.83 27.09 4.25
CA ARG A 294 -7.49 28.41 4.79
C ARG A 294 -7.16 28.34 6.28
N ASP A 295 -5.87 28.37 6.56
CA ASP A 295 -5.31 28.61 7.88
C ASP A 295 -5.38 30.12 8.27
N LYS A 296 -5.45 30.34 9.60
CA LYS A 296 -5.15 31.55 10.41
C LYS A 296 -6.26 32.55 10.76
N ASP A 297 -6.75 32.40 12.00
CA ASP A 297 -6.47 33.26 13.17
C ASP A 297 -6.91 34.75 13.25
N TYR A 298 -7.66 35.01 14.33
CA TYR A 298 -7.72 36.19 15.23
C TYR A 298 -8.75 37.34 15.07
N SER A 299 -9.61 37.38 16.11
CA SER A 299 -10.18 38.50 16.91
C SER A 299 -11.11 39.55 16.30
N GLU A 300 -12.35 39.55 16.81
CA GLU A 300 -13.37 40.59 16.71
C GLU A 300 -13.09 41.79 17.64
N GLY A 301 -13.39 42.99 17.14
CA GLY A 301 -13.49 44.25 17.88
C GLY A 301 -14.25 45.30 17.07
N ASP A 302 -15.46 45.60 17.55
CA ASP A 302 -16.43 46.68 17.24
C ASP A 302 -16.06 47.80 16.25
N SER A 303 -16.94 48.07 15.27
CA SER A 303 -17.90 49.20 15.26
C SER A 303 -18.32 49.66 13.86
N ASP A 304 -19.62 49.96 13.74
CA ASP A 304 -20.37 50.71 12.71
C ASP A 304 -19.58 51.56 11.71
N GLU A 305 -19.86 51.39 10.41
CA GLU A 305 -20.51 52.41 9.55
C GLU A 305 -20.64 51.89 8.11
N GLY A 306 -21.87 51.94 7.59
CA GLY A 306 -22.21 51.46 6.25
C GLY A 306 -21.63 52.31 5.14
N THR A 307 -21.04 51.64 4.15
CA THR A 307 -20.96 52.12 2.76
C THR A 307 -21.08 50.91 1.83
N ASP A 308 -21.92 51.03 0.81
CA ASP A 308 -22.18 50.01 -0.20
C ASP A 308 -20.87 49.54 -0.85
N LEU A 309 -20.46 48.31 -0.55
CA LEU A 309 -19.38 47.64 -1.25
C LEU A 309 -19.95 46.96 -2.49
N ASP A 310 -19.62 47.56 -3.63
CA ASP A 310 -19.69 47.00 -4.97
C ASP A 310 -18.90 45.68 -5.02
N ASP A 311 -19.60 44.55 -4.84
CA ASP A 311 -19.10 43.21 -5.14
C ASP A 311 -18.95 43.03 -6.66
N SER A 312 -17.97 43.71 -7.24
CA SER A 312 -17.46 43.40 -8.56
C SER A 312 -16.60 42.13 -8.45
N ILE A 313 -17.26 40.99 -8.63
CA ILE A 313 -16.61 39.77 -9.11
C ILE A 313 -15.91 40.16 -10.41
N ASP A 314 -14.59 40.00 -10.46
CA ASP A 314 -13.78 40.12 -11.67
C ASP A 314 -14.21 39.05 -12.71
N GLU A 315 -15.34 39.29 -13.39
CA GLU A 315 -15.79 38.57 -14.58
C GLU A 315 -15.00 39.03 -15.82
N GLU A 316 -13.67 39.04 -15.77
CA GLU A 316 -12.87 39.15 -16.99
C GLU A 316 -12.63 37.76 -17.62
N GLY A 317 -13.73 37.02 -17.79
CA GLY A 317 -13.81 35.88 -18.68
C GLY A 317 -14.09 36.37 -20.10
N ASP A 318 -13.03 36.72 -20.84
CA ASP A 318 -12.98 36.92 -22.30
C ASP A 318 -14.25 36.44 -23.06
N ILE A 319 -15.23 37.34 -23.17
CA ILE A 319 -16.46 37.14 -23.91
C ILE A 319 -16.13 37.35 -25.39
N ASP A 320 -15.37 36.42 -25.99
CA ASP A 320 -15.30 36.33 -27.44
C ASP A 320 -16.63 35.72 -27.91
N LYS A 321 -17.62 36.59 -28.15
CA LYS A 321 -18.91 36.29 -28.80
C LYS A 321 -19.78 35.22 -28.12
N GLY A 322 -19.86 35.20 -26.79
CA GLY A 322 -20.83 34.36 -26.06
C GLY A 322 -20.65 32.84 -26.27
N GLN A 323 -19.45 32.39 -26.62
CA GLN A 323 -19.10 30.97 -26.77
C GLN A 323 -18.14 30.54 -25.66
N ARG A 324 -18.59 29.63 -24.79
CA ARG A 324 -17.73 29.00 -23.79
C ARG A 324 -16.90 27.91 -24.45
N LYS A 325 -15.57 28.00 -24.36
CA LYS A 325 -14.65 26.95 -24.84
C LYS A 325 -14.53 25.83 -23.81
N ILE A 326 -14.65 24.59 -24.27
CA ILE A 326 -14.34 23.38 -23.50
C ILE A 326 -13.24 22.64 -24.24
N TYR A 327 -12.17 22.28 -23.53
CA TYR A 327 -11.06 21.52 -24.12
C TYR A 327 -11.20 20.03 -23.83
N MET A 328 -10.88 19.20 -24.80
CA MET A 328 -10.76 17.76 -24.63
C MET A 328 -9.33 17.35 -24.97
N TYR A 329 -8.60 16.85 -23.98
CA TYR A 329 -7.24 16.38 -24.15
C TYR A 329 -7.23 14.85 -24.17
N TYR A 330 -6.55 14.27 -25.15
CA TYR A 330 -6.32 12.83 -25.23
C TYR A 330 -4.89 12.57 -24.80
N VAL A 331 -4.71 11.66 -23.85
CA VAL A 331 -3.41 11.29 -23.31
C VAL A 331 -3.06 9.85 -23.69
N ASN A 332 -1.78 9.50 -23.61
CA ASN A 332 -1.26 8.20 -24.02
C ASN A 332 -1.41 7.05 -22.99
N ASP A 333 -2.24 7.24 -21.97
CA ASP A 333 -2.64 6.20 -21.02
C ASP A 333 -4.08 6.47 -20.56
N GLY A 334 -4.84 5.42 -20.24
CA GLY A 334 -6.29 5.50 -20.03
C GLY A 334 -6.80 4.50 -19.00
N ILE A 335 -8.11 4.32 -18.93
CA ILE A 335 -8.78 3.45 -17.95
C ILE A 335 -8.47 1.97 -18.17
N TYR A 336 -7.98 1.59 -19.35
CA TYR A 336 -7.49 0.23 -19.62
C TYR A 336 -6.02 0.05 -19.24
N GLY A 337 -5.29 1.14 -19.01
CA GLY A 337 -3.90 1.16 -18.56
C GLY A 337 -3.79 1.52 -17.09
N ALA A 338 -3.02 2.55 -16.73
CA ALA A 338 -2.76 2.87 -15.33
C ALA A 338 -3.96 3.55 -14.63
N PHE A 339 -4.89 4.16 -15.36
CA PHE A 339 -6.07 4.82 -14.80
C PHE A 339 -7.26 3.89 -14.57
N ASN A 340 -7.06 2.57 -14.67
CA ASN A 340 -8.13 1.63 -14.36
C ASN A 340 -8.66 1.82 -12.93
N ASN A 341 -7.83 2.29 -12.00
CA ASN A 341 -8.21 2.61 -10.63
C ASN A 341 -9.32 3.67 -10.53
N VAL A 342 -9.48 4.55 -11.53
CA VAL A 342 -10.60 5.50 -11.59
C VAL A 342 -11.92 4.73 -11.71
N PHE A 343 -11.94 3.67 -12.52
CA PHE A 343 -13.11 2.83 -12.75
C PHE A 343 -13.29 1.76 -11.68
N THR A 344 -12.21 1.05 -11.31
CA THR A 344 -12.24 -0.15 -10.45
C THR A 344 -12.13 0.16 -8.96
N ASP A 345 -11.32 1.16 -8.60
CA ASP A 345 -11.03 1.54 -7.21
C ASP A 345 -11.71 2.87 -6.83
N HIS A 346 -12.45 3.48 -7.77
CA HIS A 346 -13.08 4.80 -7.63
C HIS A 346 -12.10 5.89 -7.18
N ALA A 347 -10.87 5.81 -7.68
CA ALA A 347 -9.83 6.80 -7.40
C ALA A 347 -10.20 8.15 -8.02
N ILE A 348 -9.94 9.23 -7.28
CA ILE A 348 -10.00 10.60 -7.80
C ILE A 348 -8.56 11.00 -8.10
N VAL A 349 -8.31 11.38 -9.35
CA VAL A 349 -6.96 11.73 -9.84
C VAL A 349 -6.89 13.20 -10.18
N PHE A 350 -5.76 13.83 -9.87
CA PHE A 350 -5.54 15.26 -10.07
C PHE A 350 -4.40 15.47 -11.09
N PRO A 351 -4.66 16.15 -12.22
CA PRO A 351 -3.64 16.44 -13.22
C PRO A 351 -2.78 17.62 -12.79
N GLU A 352 -1.46 17.47 -12.84
CA GLU A 352 -0.49 18.54 -12.59
C GLU A 352 0.39 18.80 -13.82
N LEU A 353 0.70 20.07 -14.09
CA LEU A 353 1.60 20.44 -15.19
C LEU A 353 3.07 20.43 -14.74
N VAL A 354 3.94 19.96 -15.64
CA VAL A 354 5.40 19.99 -15.45
C VAL A 354 5.96 21.41 -15.45
N SER A 355 5.41 22.27 -16.29
CA SER A 355 5.90 23.61 -16.51
C SER A 355 5.45 24.56 -15.40
N LYS A 356 6.37 25.40 -14.90
CA LYS A 356 6.00 26.53 -14.03
C LYS A 356 4.98 27.40 -14.75
N LEU A 357 3.76 27.43 -14.24
CA LEU A 357 2.72 28.34 -14.70
C LEU A 357 2.95 29.73 -14.09
N PRO A 358 2.50 30.80 -14.75
CA PRO A 358 2.39 32.12 -14.11
C PRO A 358 1.51 32.04 -12.85
N CYS A 359 1.63 32.98 -11.90
CA CYS A 359 0.95 32.91 -10.59
C CYS A 359 -0.58 32.74 -10.64
N LYS A 360 -1.24 33.05 -11.78
CA LYS A 360 -2.67 32.81 -12.03
C LYS A 360 -2.90 32.56 -13.54
N PRO A 361 -2.72 31.34 -14.05
CA PRO A 361 -2.98 31.05 -15.46
C PRO A 361 -4.49 31.06 -15.70
N LYS A 362 -4.92 31.59 -16.85
CA LYS A 362 -6.31 31.47 -17.29
C LYS A 362 -6.65 29.99 -17.49
N THR A 363 -7.67 29.49 -16.82
CA THR A 363 -8.12 28.10 -16.92
C THR A 363 -9.41 27.96 -17.71
N PHE A 364 -9.65 26.78 -18.25
CA PHE A 364 -10.83 26.43 -19.03
C PHE A 364 -11.39 25.08 -18.56
N PRO A 365 -12.73 24.90 -18.64
CA PRO A 365 -13.35 23.60 -18.47
C PRO A 365 -12.73 22.60 -19.45
N SER A 366 -12.27 21.48 -18.91
CA SER A 366 -11.48 20.51 -19.64
C SER A 366 -11.86 19.08 -19.28
N MET A 367 -11.66 18.17 -20.24
CA MET A 367 -11.81 16.73 -20.09
C MET A 367 -10.50 16.05 -20.47
N ILE A 368 -10.18 14.94 -19.79
CA ILE A 368 -9.01 14.10 -20.11
C ILE A 368 -9.50 12.71 -20.53
N TRP A 369 -9.11 12.30 -21.72
CA TRP A 369 -9.46 11.04 -22.36
C TRP A 369 -8.23 10.16 -22.50
N GLY A 370 -8.42 8.85 -22.37
CA GLY A 370 -7.38 7.89 -22.70
C GLY A 370 -7.22 7.69 -24.23
N PRO A 371 -6.26 6.85 -24.63
CA PRO A 371 -5.86 6.68 -26.02
C PRO A 371 -6.68 5.64 -26.80
N THR A 372 -7.60 4.91 -26.14
CA THR A 372 -8.30 3.81 -26.80
C THR A 372 -9.44 4.30 -27.71
N CYS A 373 -10.00 3.37 -28.50
CA CYS A 373 -11.16 3.64 -29.33
C CYS A 373 -12.48 3.53 -28.56
N ASP A 374 -12.45 3.21 -27.27
CA ASP A 374 -13.64 3.06 -26.44
C ASP A 374 -14.10 4.44 -25.94
N GLY A 375 -15.40 4.73 -26.12
CA GLY A 375 -16.01 5.97 -25.62
C GLY A 375 -16.13 6.04 -24.11
N LEU A 376 -15.89 4.93 -23.39
CA LEU A 376 -15.80 4.91 -21.92
C LEU A 376 -14.42 5.32 -21.40
N ASP A 377 -13.39 5.39 -22.25
CA ASP A 377 -12.02 5.72 -21.87
C ASP A 377 -11.82 7.21 -21.57
N CYS A 378 -12.55 7.69 -20.57
CA CYS A 378 -12.51 9.03 -20.02
C CYS A 378 -11.87 8.95 -18.63
N VAL A 379 -10.72 9.60 -18.46
CA VAL A 379 -9.99 9.62 -17.18
C VAL A 379 -10.59 10.68 -16.26
N ILE A 380 -10.89 11.87 -16.80
CA ILE A 380 -11.49 12.99 -16.05
C ILE A 380 -12.60 13.62 -16.89
N HIS A 381 -13.83 13.57 -16.37
CA HIS A 381 -15.01 14.14 -17.01
C HIS A 381 -15.10 15.67 -16.89
N GLU A 382 -14.57 16.25 -15.82
CA GLU A 382 -14.60 17.70 -15.61
C GLU A 382 -13.41 18.14 -14.74
N CYS A 383 -12.64 19.10 -15.25
CA CYS A 383 -11.59 19.79 -14.50
C CYS A 383 -11.34 21.20 -15.05
N GLN A 384 -10.59 22.01 -14.30
CA GLN A 384 -10.09 23.29 -14.77
C GLN A 384 -8.60 23.16 -15.09
N LEU A 385 -8.22 23.42 -16.34
CA LEU A 385 -6.84 23.39 -16.79
C LEU A 385 -6.51 24.64 -17.60
N PRO A 386 -5.26 25.14 -17.57
CA PRO A 386 -4.81 26.05 -18.60
C PRO A 386 -4.95 25.40 -19.99
N GLU A 387 -4.98 26.21 -21.04
CA GLU A 387 -4.91 25.67 -22.40
C GLU A 387 -3.58 24.90 -22.57
N LEU A 388 -3.67 23.63 -22.95
CA LEU A 388 -2.53 22.76 -23.20
C LEU A 388 -2.32 22.56 -24.71
N ASP A 389 -1.09 22.26 -25.09
CA ASP A 389 -0.70 21.89 -26.44
C ASP A 389 -0.32 20.40 -26.53
N VAL A 390 -0.48 19.84 -27.73
CA VAL A 390 -0.01 18.48 -28.04
C VAL A 390 1.50 18.40 -27.81
N GLY A 391 1.93 17.37 -27.10
CA GLY A 391 3.31 17.17 -26.67
C GLY A 391 3.60 17.66 -25.25
N GLN A 392 2.70 18.42 -24.60
CA GLN A 392 2.84 18.73 -23.18
C GLN A 392 2.56 17.52 -22.29
N TRP A 393 3.14 17.55 -21.09
CA TRP A 393 3.07 16.44 -20.13
C TRP A 393 2.22 16.82 -18.93
N LEU A 394 1.45 15.84 -18.46
CA LEU A 394 0.71 15.88 -17.21
C LEU A 394 1.24 14.82 -16.25
N TYR A 395 1.38 15.18 -14.99
CA TYR A 395 1.70 14.26 -13.91
C TYR A 395 0.46 13.93 -13.09
N PHE A 396 0.46 12.72 -12.56
CA PHE A 396 -0.55 12.22 -11.64
C PHE A 396 0.19 11.52 -10.49
N HIS A 397 0.16 12.14 -9.31
CA HIS A 397 0.72 11.57 -8.10
C HIS A 397 -0.16 10.44 -7.57
N ASN A 398 0.38 9.69 -6.61
CA ASN A 398 -0.36 8.67 -5.87
C ASN A 398 -0.90 7.51 -6.73
N MET A 399 -0.19 7.17 -7.81
CA MET A 399 -0.63 6.20 -8.81
C MET A 399 -0.05 4.80 -8.57
N GLY A 400 0.21 4.42 -7.33
CA GLY A 400 0.90 3.16 -7.01
C GLY A 400 0.01 1.98 -6.65
N ALA A 401 -1.21 2.23 -6.18
CA ALA A 401 -2.13 1.20 -5.73
C ALA A 401 -3.21 0.93 -6.79
N TYR A 402 -3.40 -0.34 -7.14
CA TYR A 402 -4.44 -0.79 -8.08
C TYR A 402 -4.38 -0.13 -9.46
N THR A 403 -3.18 0.27 -9.89
CA THR A 403 -2.92 0.86 -11.21
C THR A 403 -2.32 -0.20 -12.14
N VAL A 404 -0.99 -0.33 -12.15
CA VAL A 404 -0.24 -1.22 -13.06
C VAL A 404 -0.60 -2.70 -12.90
N SER A 405 -1.10 -3.11 -11.74
CA SER A 405 -1.54 -4.49 -11.44
C SER A 405 -2.75 -4.92 -12.27
N LEU A 406 -3.59 -3.98 -12.68
CA LEU A 406 -4.83 -4.22 -13.41
C LEU A 406 -4.78 -3.76 -14.88
N SER A 407 -3.70 -3.08 -15.28
CA SER A 407 -3.52 -2.60 -16.66
C SER A 407 -3.54 -3.75 -17.67
N CYS A 408 -4.30 -3.60 -18.75
CA CYS A 408 -4.34 -4.54 -19.86
C CYS A 408 -3.81 -3.90 -21.15
N GLY A 409 -3.30 -4.72 -22.07
CA GLY A 409 -2.83 -4.27 -23.38
C GLY A 409 -3.97 -4.05 -24.39
N PHE A 410 -5.13 -3.55 -23.94
CA PHE A 410 -6.27 -3.30 -24.81
C PHE A 410 -5.90 -2.30 -25.91
N ASN A 411 -6.43 -2.50 -27.12
CA ASN A 411 -5.99 -1.82 -28.35
C ASN A 411 -4.49 -1.95 -28.70
N GLY A 412 -3.76 -2.87 -28.08
CA GLY A 412 -2.31 -3.03 -28.29
C GLY A 412 -1.48 -1.91 -27.67
N ILE A 413 -2.06 -1.14 -26.75
CA ILE A 413 -1.39 -0.01 -26.11
C ILE A 413 -0.47 -0.56 -25.00
N GLU A 414 0.81 -0.18 -25.06
CA GLU A 414 1.80 -0.64 -24.10
C GLU A 414 1.59 -0.04 -22.72
N ARG A 415 1.94 -0.80 -21.68
CA ARG A 415 1.96 -0.29 -20.31
C ARG A 415 3.03 0.80 -20.16
N PRO A 416 2.82 1.79 -19.27
CA PRO A 416 3.84 2.78 -18.98
C PRO A 416 5.14 2.14 -18.51
N ARG A 417 6.27 2.62 -19.03
CA ARG A 417 7.59 2.22 -18.53
C ARG A 417 7.76 2.68 -17.07
N LEU A 418 8.32 1.79 -16.25
CA LEU A 418 8.65 2.06 -14.86
C LEU A 418 10.10 2.52 -14.74
N PHE A 419 10.31 3.61 -14.02
CA PHE A 419 11.64 4.12 -13.64
C PHE A 419 11.73 4.13 -12.13
N TYR A 420 12.68 3.39 -11.58
CA TYR A 420 12.85 3.23 -10.14
C TYR A 420 13.93 4.19 -9.63
N VAL A 421 13.61 4.94 -8.58
CA VAL A 421 14.56 5.80 -7.87
C VAL A 421 14.51 5.51 -6.38
N CYS A 422 15.67 5.40 -5.75
CA CYS A 422 15.81 5.18 -4.31
C CYS A 422 16.93 6.11 -3.81
N SER A 423 16.72 6.77 -2.67
CA SER A 423 17.79 7.56 -2.06
C SER A 423 18.81 6.64 -1.39
N ASP A 424 20.07 7.06 -1.33
CA ASP A 424 21.12 6.29 -0.64
C ASP A 424 20.74 6.01 0.82
N THR A 425 20.10 6.97 1.49
CA THR A 425 19.61 6.79 2.87
C THR A 425 18.60 5.65 2.97
N CYS A 426 17.64 5.58 2.05
CA CYS A 426 16.61 4.54 2.02
C CYS A 426 17.22 3.18 1.68
N TRP A 427 18.07 3.14 0.66
CA TRP A 427 18.78 1.93 0.23
C TRP A 427 19.62 1.33 1.36
N ASN A 428 20.41 2.19 2.04
CA ASN A 428 21.24 1.77 3.16
C ASN A 428 20.41 1.36 4.38
N HIS A 429 19.22 1.93 4.58
CA HIS A 429 18.34 1.50 5.68
C HIS A 429 17.84 0.07 5.46
N VAL A 430 17.42 -0.27 4.24
CA VAL A 430 16.88 -1.61 3.91
C VAL A 430 17.98 -2.66 3.77
N HIS A 431 19.20 -2.26 3.38
CA HIS A 431 20.32 -3.19 3.15
C HIS A 431 21.47 -3.02 4.14
N ALA A 432 21.28 -2.29 5.24
CA ALA A 432 22.21 -2.32 6.34
C ALA A 432 22.33 -3.77 6.82
N ALA A 433 23.55 -4.32 6.80
CA ALA A 433 23.80 -5.61 7.41
C ALA A 433 23.26 -5.57 8.85
N PRO A 434 22.56 -6.61 9.33
CA PRO A 434 22.18 -6.67 10.74
C PRO A 434 23.46 -6.50 11.55
N ASN A 435 23.60 -5.34 12.21
CA ASN A 435 24.80 -5.02 12.94
C ASN A 435 25.00 -6.12 13.98
N GLN A 436 26.22 -6.64 14.00
CA GLN A 436 26.83 -7.39 15.09
C GLN A 436 26.92 -6.49 16.34
N SER A 437 25.79 -5.98 16.85
CA SER A 437 25.71 -5.10 18.01
C SER A 437 24.86 -5.70 19.13
N ALA A 438 24.83 -7.04 19.23
CA ALA A 438 24.31 -7.78 20.37
C ALA A 438 25.21 -8.99 20.70
N CYS A 439 26.53 -8.78 20.72
CA CYS A 439 27.44 -9.67 21.44
C CYS A 439 28.70 -8.91 21.86
N SER A 440 28.54 -8.00 22.82
CA SER A 440 29.64 -7.65 23.71
C SER A 440 29.15 -7.87 25.14
N SER A 441 28.84 -9.13 25.46
CA SER A 441 29.04 -9.59 26.82
C SER A 441 30.54 -9.51 27.08
N SER A 442 30.87 -8.83 28.17
CA SER A 442 32.22 -8.74 28.70
C SER A 442 32.83 -10.14 28.89
N SER A 443 33.74 -10.52 28.00
CA SER A 443 34.78 -11.47 28.34
C SER A 443 36.05 -11.15 27.56
N SER A 444 37.12 -10.91 28.31
CA SER A 444 38.46 -10.61 27.85
C SER A 444 38.98 -11.63 26.84
N THR A 445 39.60 -11.21 25.73
CA THR A 445 40.85 -11.77 25.20
C THR A 445 41.39 -10.98 23.99
N ASP A 446 42.62 -10.47 24.15
CA ASP A 446 43.65 -10.09 23.15
C ASP A 446 43.24 -9.36 21.85
N ASP A 447 43.15 -8.02 21.94
CA ASP A 447 43.00 -7.12 20.78
C ASP A 447 44.28 -7.01 19.93
N TRP A 448 44.13 -7.14 18.61
CA TRP A 448 45.13 -6.80 17.61
C TRP A 448 44.73 -5.49 16.92
N GLU A 449 45.58 -4.47 16.99
CA GLU A 449 45.33 -3.20 16.30
C GLU A 449 45.92 -3.19 14.87
N VAL A 450 45.08 -2.83 13.90
CA VAL A 450 45.47 -2.61 12.50
C VAL A 450 45.79 -1.12 12.32
N CYS A 451 47.07 -0.79 12.11
CA CYS A 451 47.47 0.58 11.79
C CYS A 451 47.72 0.74 10.29
N THR A 452 46.97 1.60 9.62
CA THR A 452 47.26 2.04 8.24
C THR A 452 47.94 3.41 8.28
N HIS A 453 49.17 3.50 7.76
CA HIS A 453 49.89 4.77 7.70
C HIS A 453 49.41 5.60 6.50
N LYS A 454 48.94 6.83 6.78
CA LYS A 454 48.35 7.75 5.77
C LYS A 454 49.26 8.14 4.61
N ASN A 455 50.57 7.83 4.62
CA ASN A 455 51.53 8.28 3.60
C ASN A 455 52.34 7.16 2.90
N ALA A 456 51.88 5.90 2.91
CA ALA A 456 52.49 4.85 2.08
C ALA A 456 51.41 3.87 1.57
N PRO A 457 51.00 3.93 0.30
CA PRO A 457 50.07 2.95 -0.23
C PRO A 457 50.86 1.67 -0.47
N LYS A 458 50.52 0.57 0.23
CA LYS A 458 50.93 -0.85 0.03
C LYS A 458 51.67 -1.55 1.20
N GLN A 459 51.52 -1.13 2.46
CA GLN A 459 51.91 -1.95 3.62
C GLN A 459 50.85 -1.96 4.74
N VAL A 460 50.60 -3.13 5.33
CA VAL A 460 49.79 -3.29 6.54
C VAL A 460 50.67 -3.86 7.63
N THR A 461 50.63 -3.24 8.82
CA THR A 461 51.40 -3.66 9.99
C THR A 461 50.46 -4.00 11.14
N LEU A 462 50.61 -5.21 11.69
CA LEU A 462 49.91 -5.66 12.89
C LEU A 462 50.87 -5.58 14.08
N LYS A 463 50.42 -5.03 15.21
CA LYS A 463 51.24 -4.89 16.43
C LYS A 463 50.52 -5.50 17.64
N ASN A 464 51.26 -6.27 18.44
CA ASN A 464 50.83 -6.70 19.78
C ASN A 464 52.07 -6.89 20.68
N LYS A 465 52.06 -6.29 21.88
CA LYS A 465 53.05 -6.42 22.98
C LYS A 465 54.52 -6.53 22.52
N GLY A 466 54.98 -5.54 21.74
CA GLY A 466 56.40 -5.41 21.34
C GLY A 466 56.83 -6.26 20.14
N LYS A 467 55.91 -6.99 19.49
CA LYS A 467 56.15 -7.67 18.21
C LYS A 467 55.37 -6.96 17.09
N SER A 468 56.00 -6.78 15.93
CA SER A 468 55.34 -6.24 14.73
C SER A 468 55.48 -7.18 13.54
N LEU A 469 54.38 -7.43 12.85
CA LEU A 469 54.36 -8.18 11.58
C LEU A 469 53.93 -7.23 10.47
N THR A 470 54.77 -7.06 9.43
CA THR A 470 54.50 -6.15 8.31
C THR A 470 54.44 -6.95 7.02
N THR A 471 53.37 -6.78 6.23
CA THR A 471 53.21 -7.42 4.92
C THR A 471 52.99 -6.39 3.81
N GLN A 472 53.53 -6.67 2.62
CA GLN A 472 53.31 -5.86 1.41
C GLN A 472 52.15 -6.45 0.60
N ILE A 473 51.19 -5.60 0.24
CA ILE A 473 50.05 -6.00 -0.60
C ILE A 473 50.45 -5.86 -2.07
N GLN A 474 50.60 -6.98 -2.78
CA GLN A 474 50.72 -7.00 -4.24
C GLN A 474 49.34 -7.22 -4.89
N HIS A 475 49.00 -6.28 -5.78
CA HIS A 475 47.88 -6.25 -6.75
C HIS A 475 46.46 -5.89 -6.26
N PHE A 476 46.03 -4.71 -6.70
CA PHE A 476 44.64 -4.30 -6.91
C PHE A 476 44.50 -4.03 -8.42
N SER A 477 43.65 -4.78 -9.13
CA SER A 477 43.14 -4.36 -10.44
C SER A 477 41.73 -4.90 -10.64
N SER A 478 40.89 -4.09 -11.28
CA SER A 478 39.52 -4.33 -11.77
C SER A 478 38.37 -4.30 -10.76
N ALA A 479 37.98 -3.08 -10.36
CA ALA A 479 36.60 -2.75 -10.00
C ALA A 479 36.23 -1.36 -10.56
N GLN A 480 36.37 -1.20 -11.88
CA GLN A 480 35.83 -0.09 -12.68
C GLN A 480 35.62 -0.59 -14.12
N SER A 481 34.59 -1.43 -14.33
CA SER A 481 34.04 -1.71 -15.67
C SER A 481 32.77 -2.55 -15.55
N PHE A 482 31.63 -1.94 -15.22
CA PHE A 482 30.30 -2.44 -15.61
C PHE A 482 29.31 -1.25 -15.61
N VAL A 483 29.62 -0.26 -16.45
CA VAL A 483 28.65 0.66 -17.03
C VAL A 483 28.88 0.58 -18.54
N LYS A 484 27.84 0.15 -19.26
CA LYS A 484 27.72 -0.18 -20.70
C LYS A 484 27.79 -1.67 -21.05
N GLY A 485 26.63 -2.16 -21.44
CA GLY A 485 26.29 -3.45 -22.01
C GLY A 485 24.78 -3.49 -22.12
#